data_AF-A0A849N7W4-F1
#
_entry.id   AF-A0A849N7W4-F1
#
_cell.length_a   1.000
_cell.length_b   1.000
_cell.length_c   1.000
_cell.angle_alpha   90.00
_cell.angle_beta   90.00
_cell.angle_gamma   90.00
#
_symmetry.space_group_name_H-M   'P 1'
#
loop_
_entity.id
_entity.type
_entity.pdbx_description
1 polymer ?
#
loop_
_entity_poly.entity_id
_entity_poly.type
_entity_poly.pdbx_seq_one_letter_code
_entity_poly.pdbx_strand_id
1 'polypeptide(L)'
;MRRIDAPGLKAWIGDGRELAILDAREDGEFGRSHLFWANPCPLSRAELRARAILPRLGVRICCVDGGDGGLAERLATYLEGIGCTDVAVLEGGTPAWAAAGYVLFSGVNVPSKAFGEWVEHRYHTPSVDPGELKAMMEGGQDMVVLDSRPMDEFRRMSIPGAIDVPGGELVYRIGEIAPRPETTIVVNCAGRTRSIMGAESLRSAGVPNKVVALRNGTMGWELAGFACDRGRSASFPRGTPESLPTALARARAFADRWGVRRLDRAGLAALRAEADRTTYLLDVRDPEEYLVGHLPGSRMAPGGQLVQGTDNWVAVRGARIVLVDDTGVRALMTGGWLRQLGGWEVHVLEDGLAGPLEIGPWVPDCPEAAALAPALVAPEVLAAELAAGTAQVVQVTRSLDFREAHLPGALWGVRTRLAALRPRLQPGRRIAVVAHDETLGRLAVPELEALGLGPVALLAGGLGAWRAAGLPLRADRRNPEDADCIDVYLRPYDRNDGVEAAMREYLSWEIDLVHEVARDGDARFGEAAA
;
A
#
# COMPACT_ATOMS: atom_id res chain seq x y z
N MET A 1 2.45 -1.94 -30.61
CA MET A 1 2.69 -1.14 -29.40
C MET A 1 2.68 0.35 -29.74
N ARG A 2 1.72 1.08 -29.19
CA ARG A 2 1.57 2.54 -29.34
C ARG A 2 2.58 3.26 -28.45
N ARG A 3 3.09 4.40 -28.90
CA ARG A 3 3.99 5.27 -28.13
C ARG A 3 3.37 6.64 -27.91
N ILE A 4 3.78 7.31 -26.82
CA ILE A 4 3.33 8.65 -26.46
C ILE A 4 4.51 9.44 -25.88
N ASP A 5 4.63 10.71 -26.25
CA ASP A 5 5.63 11.62 -25.69
C ASP A 5 5.16 12.22 -24.35
N ALA A 6 6.08 12.87 -23.63
CA ALA A 6 5.76 13.45 -22.33
C ALA A 6 4.65 14.53 -22.41
N PRO A 7 4.64 15.47 -23.39
CA PRO A 7 3.53 16.41 -23.53
C PRO A 7 2.18 15.75 -23.82
N GLY A 8 2.16 14.69 -24.64
CA GLY A 8 0.95 13.92 -24.92
C GLY A 8 0.40 13.25 -23.66
N LEU A 9 1.26 12.64 -22.84
CA LEU A 9 0.83 12.03 -21.58
C LEU A 9 0.36 13.10 -20.57
N LYS A 10 1.03 14.25 -20.48
CA LYS A 10 0.58 15.38 -19.64
C LYS A 10 -0.81 15.87 -20.07
N ALA A 11 -1.10 15.92 -21.37
CA ALA A 11 -2.44 16.24 -21.87
C ALA A 11 -3.49 15.19 -21.47
N TRP A 12 -3.15 13.89 -21.51
CA TRP A 12 -4.04 12.82 -21.05
C TRP A 12 -4.42 12.94 -19.57
N ILE A 13 -3.52 13.41 -18.71
CA ILE A 13 -3.78 13.60 -17.28
C ILE A 13 -4.90 14.62 -17.03
N GLY A 14 -5.06 15.60 -17.91
CA GLY A 14 -5.99 16.72 -17.77
C GLY A 14 -7.27 16.64 -18.62
N ASP A 15 -7.42 15.63 -19.49
CA ASP A 15 -8.53 15.59 -20.46
C ASP A 15 -9.84 14.98 -19.91
N GLY A 16 -9.86 14.57 -18.63
CA GLY A 16 -11.05 14.06 -17.94
C GLY A 16 -11.42 12.61 -18.27
N ARG A 17 -10.69 11.92 -19.17
CA ARG A 17 -10.93 10.50 -19.44
C ARG A 17 -10.22 9.61 -18.43
N GLU A 18 -10.78 8.43 -18.19
CA GLU A 18 -10.12 7.43 -17.35
C GLU A 18 -8.69 7.13 -17.86
N LEU A 19 -7.73 7.09 -16.94
CA LEU A 19 -6.31 6.88 -17.23
C LEU A 19 -5.63 6.10 -16.11
N ALA A 20 -4.93 5.03 -16.47
CA ALA A 20 -3.93 4.40 -15.60
C ALA A 20 -2.53 4.71 -16.12
N ILE A 21 -1.65 5.19 -15.23
CA ILE A 21 -0.22 5.30 -15.48
C ILE A 21 0.47 4.23 -14.63
N LEU A 22 1.17 3.29 -15.26
CA LEU A 22 1.73 2.11 -14.61
C LEU A 22 3.24 2.08 -14.76
N ASP A 23 3.96 2.09 -13.65
CA ASP A 23 5.42 2.01 -13.65
C ASP A 23 5.90 0.56 -13.58
N ALA A 24 6.64 0.12 -14.59
CA ALA A 24 7.08 -1.26 -14.73
C ALA A 24 8.32 -1.61 -13.89
N ARG A 25 8.96 -0.61 -13.26
CA ARG A 25 10.13 -0.82 -12.41
C ARG A 25 9.74 -1.38 -11.04
N GLU A 26 10.72 -1.94 -10.34
CA GLU A 26 10.54 -2.40 -8.97
C GLU A 26 10.24 -1.22 -8.01
N ASP A 27 9.47 -1.46 -6.94
CA ASP A 27 8.89 -0.38 -6.10
C ASP A 27 9.95 0.55 -5.49
N GLY A 28 11.14 0.03 -5.18
CA GLY A 28 12.27 0.83 -4.69
C GLY A 28 12.90 1.72 -5.76
N GLU A 29 12.85 1.32 -7.04
CA GLU A 29 13.31 2.16 -8.16
C GLU A 29 12.26 3.20 -8.53
N PHE A 30 10.98 2.81 -8.55
CA PHE A 30 9.84 3.73 -8.65
C PHE A 30 9.97 4.82 -7.58
N GLY A 31 10.16 4.42 -6.32
CA GLY A 31 10.21 5.35 -5.20
C GLY A 31 11.43 6.28 -5.19
N ARG A 32 12.42 6.10 -6.09
CA ARG A 32 13.50 7.08 -6.26
C ARG A 32 13.08 8.26 -7.13
N SER A 33 12.24 8.04 -8.14
CA SER A 33 11.87 9.06 -9.11
C SER A 33 10.73 8.57 -10.02
N HIS A 34 9.54 9.16 -9.90
CA HIS A 34 8.35 8.77 -10.66
C HIS A 34 7.42 9.95 -10.97
N LEU A 35 6.46 9.76 -11.89
CA LEU A 35 5.41 10.73 -12.18
C LEU A 35 4.39 10.78 -11.03
N PHE A 36 3.79 11.94 -10.77
CA PHE A 36 2.87 12.14 -9.63
C PHE A 36 1.75 11.09 -9.55
N TRP A 37 1.07 10.84 -10.68
CA TRP A 37 -0.06 9.92 -10.79
C TRP A 37 0.33 8.51 -11.28
N ALA A 38 1.62 8.18 -11.35
CA ALA A 38 2.06 6.83 -11.68
C ALA A 38 1.82 5.88 -10.49
N ASN A 39 1.31 4.69 -10.79
CA ASN A 39 1.11 3.62 -9.84
C ASN A 39 2.19 2.56 -10.09
N PRO A 40 2.84 2.02 -9.05
CA PRO A 40 3.74 0.88 -9.22
C PRO A 40 2.97 -0.27 -9.87
N CYS A 41 3.56 -0.93 -10.85
CA CYS A 41 3.12 -2.20 -11.40
C CYS A 41 4.37 -2.99 -11.85
N PRO A 42 5.27 -3.32 -10.91
CA PRO A 42 6.57 -3.88 -11.23
C PRO A 42 6.41 -5.13 -12.08
N LEU A 43 7.22 -5.23 -13.14
CA LEU A 43 7.13 -6.32 -14.10
C LEU A 43 7.33 -7.70 -13.42
N SER A 44 8.09 -7.75 -12.31
CA SER A 44 8.27 -8.95 -11.49
C SER A 44 6.97 -9.50 -10.88
N ARG A 45 5.90 -8.69 -10.82
CA ARG A 45 4.61 -9.02 -10.21
C ARG A 45 3.42 -8.66 -11.09
N ALA A 46 3.66 -8.38 -12.38
CA ALA A 46 2.62 -7.87 -13.28
C ALA A 46 1.40 -8.80 -13.33
N GLU A 47 1.61 -10.12 -13.31
CA GLU A 47 0.56 -11.12 -13.41
C GLU A 47 -0.42 -11.10 -12.22
N LEU A 48 0.10 -10.78 -11.04
CA LEU A 48 -0.69 -10.66 -9.82
C LEU A 48 -1.36 -9.30 -9.72
N ARG A 49 -0.65 -8.25 -10.14
CA ARG A 49 -1.01 -6.88 -9.81
C ARG A 49 -1.87 -6.21 -10.87
N ALA A 50 -1.61 -6.44 -12.16
CA ALA A 50 -2.32 -5.75 -13.24
C ALA A 50 -3.84 -6.00 -13.17
N ARG A 51 -4.26 -7.27 -13.04
CA ARG A 51 -5.69 -7.64 -12.92
C ARG A 51 -6.34 -7.07 -11.66
N ALA A 52 -5.58 -6.93 -10.58
CA ALA A 52 -6.06 -6.34 -9.35
C ALA A 52 -6.40 -4.86 -9.54
N ILE A 53 -5.52 -4.09 -10.18
CA ILE A 53 -5.65 -2.64 -10.26
C ILE A 53 -6.34 -2.15 -11.55
N LEU A 54 -6.59 -3.04 -12.52
CA LEU A 54 -7.30 -2.77 -13.78
C LEU A 54 -8.55 -3.67 -13.91
N PRO A 55 -9.64 -3.40 -13.16
CA PRO A 55 -10.85 -4.22 -13.25
C PRO A 55 -11.57 -4.10 -14.61
N ARG A 56 -11.20 -3.09 -15.41
CA ARG A 56 -11.67 -2.91 -16.80
C ARG A 56 -10.46 -2.88 -17.74
N LEU A 57 -10.40 -3.82 -18.68
CA LEU A 57 -9.29 -3.96 -19.63
C LEU A 57 -9.31 -2.92 -20.78
N GLY A 58 -10.46 -2.28 -21.02
CA GLY A 58 -10.62 -1.24 -22.04
C GLY A 58 -10.23 0.18 -21.60
N VAL A 59 -9.62 0.34 -20.41
CA VAL A 59 -9.15 1.63 -19.92
C VAL A 59 -7.91 2.08 -20.68
N ARG A 60 -7.72 3.40 -20.81
CA ARG A 60 -6.49 3.98 -21.37
C ARG A 60 -5.34 3.82 -20.40
N ILE A 61 -4.25 3.20 -20.86
CA ILE A 61 -3.08 2.85 -20.05
C ILE A 61 -1.82 3.46 -20.66
N CYS A 62 -0.98 4.05 -19.82
CA CYS A 62 0.40 4.40 -20.17
C CYS A 62 1.38 3.64 -19.28
N CYS A 63 2.20 2.77 -19.88
CA CYS A 63 3.33 2.13 -19.21
C CYS A 63 4.53 3.08 -19.18
N VAL A 64 5.22 3.12 -18.05
CA VAL A 64 6.36 4.00 -17.78
C VAL A 64 7.49 3.18 -17.15
N ASP A 65 8.74 3.57 -17.41
CA ASP A 65 9.90 3.06 -16.71
C ASP A 65 11.01 4.14 -16.60
N GLY A 66 12.25 3.70 -16.41
CA GLY A 66 13.44 4.54 -16.28
C GLY A 66 14.01 5.07 -17.59
N GLY A 67 13.37 4.80 -18.73
CA GLY A 67 13.88 5.14 -20.08
C GLY A 67 14.86 4.12 -20.66
N ASP A 68 15.34 3.19 -19.84
CA ASP A 68 16.29 2.14 -20.21
C ASP A 68 15.78 0.74 -19.81
N GLY A 69 16.18 -0.29 -20.54
CA GLY A 69 15.93 -1.69 -20.17
C GLY A 69 14.60 -2.28 -20.66
N GLY A 70 13.74 -1.49 -21.30
CA GLY A 70 12.54 -1.95 -21.99
C GLY A 70 11.49 -2.59 -21.07
N LEU A 71 11.44 -2.17 -19.80
CA LEU A 71 10.50 -2.73 -18.83
C LEU A 71 9.08 -2.27 -19.14
N ALA A 72 8.91 -1.01 -19.56
CA ALA A 72 7.62 -0.47 -19.95
C ALA A 72 7.04 -1.20 -21.17
N GLU A 73 7.86 -1.50 -22.19
CA GLU A 73 7.44 -2.28 -23.37
C GLU A 73 7.05 -3.72 -23.01
N ARG A 74 7.79 -4.37 -22.10
CA ARG A 74 7.46 -5.72 -21.63
C ARG A 74 6.17 -5.74 -20.83
N LEU A 75 5.96 -4.75 -19.96
CA LEU A 75 4.69 -4.58 -19.26
C LEU A 75 3.55 -4.32 -20.26
N ALA A 76 3.75 -3.44 -21.24
CA ALA A 76 2.74 -3.17 -22.27
C ALA A 76 2.37 -4.43 -23.06
N THR A 77 3.38 -5.23 -23.45
CA THR A 77 3.17 -6.52 -24.14
C THR A 77 2.37 -7.50 -23.27
N TYR A 78 2.68 -7.57 -21.97
CA TYR A 78 1.90 -8.38 -21.03
C TYR A 78 0.45 -7.90 -20.94
N LEU A 79 0.23 -6.60 -20.80
CA LEU A 79 -1.10 -6.00 -20.70
C LEU A 79 -1.94 -6.25 -21.97
N GLU A 80 -1.36 -6.03 -23.16
CA GLU A 80 -1.99 -6.38 -24.44
C GLU A 80 -2.33 -7.89 -24.49
N GLY A 81 -1.42 -8.74 -24.01
CA GLY A 81 -1.59 -10.20 -23.95
C GLY A 81 -2.73 -10.67 -23.04
N ILE A 82 -3.06 -9.91 -21.99
CA ILE A 82 -4.20 -10.20 -21.12
C ILE A 82 -5.52 -9.55 -21.57
N GLY A 83 -5.52 -8.87 -22.72
CA GLY A 83 -6.69 -8.28 -23.34
C GLY A 83 -6.88 -6.78 -23.09
N CYS A 84 -5.88 -6.06 -22.55
CA CYS A 84 -5.94 -4.60 -22.51
C CYS A 84 -5.88 -4.02 -23.92
N THR A 85 -6.79 -3.11 -24.27
CA THR A 85 -6.98 -2.67 -25.66
C THR A 85 -6.45 -1.27 -25.98
N ASP A 86 -6.19 -0.42 -24.99
CA ASP A 86 -5.65 0.94 -25.17
C ASP A 86 -4.39 1.14 -24.34
N VAL A 87 -3.29 0.53 -24.77
CA VAL A 87 -1.99 0.54 -24.09
C VAL A 87 -0.99 1.38 -24.88
N ALA A 88 -0.34 2.34 -24.23
CA ALA A 88 0.78 3.10 -24.77
C ALA A 88 2.02 3.00 -23.86
N VAL A 89 3.20 3.27 -24.41
CA VAL A 89 4.46 3.39 -23.67
C VAL A 89 4.96 4.83 -23.74
N LEU A 90 5.35 5.41 -22.60
CA LEU A 90 5.97 6.73 -22.54
C LEU A 90 7.37 6.69 -23.16
N GLU A 91 7.57 7.44 -24.26
CA GLU A 91 8.84 7.53 -24.94
C GLU A 91 9.92 8.13 -24.04
N GLY A 92 11.02 7.40 -23.85
CA GLY A 92 12.15 7.84 -23.03
C GLY A 92 11.87 7.89 -21.52
N GLY A 93 10.73 7.35 -21.06
CA GLY A 93 10.41 7.15 -19.66
C GLY A 93 10.52 8.39 -18.77
N THR A 94 10.89 8.19 -17.51
CA THR A 94 11.08 9.28 -16.54
C THR A 94 12.15 10.31 -16.97
N PRO A 95 13.29 9.96 -17.60
CA PRO A 95 14.23 10.96 -18.13
C PRO A 95 13.61 11.93 -19.15
N ALA A 96 12.81 11.42 -20.10
CA ALA A 96 12.15 12.28 -21.08
C ALA A 96 11.07 13.18 -20.46
N TRP A 97 10.37 12.68 -19.43
CA TRP A 97 9.43 13.48 -18.64
C TRP A 97 10.11 14.69 -17.98
N ALA A 98 11.27 14.47 -17.33
CA ALA A 98 12.06 15.54 -16.75
C ALA A 98 12.64 16.48 -17.82
N ALA A 99 13.13 15.95 -18.94
CA ALA A 99 13.66 16.75 -20.05
C ALA A 99 12.60 17.68 -20.68
N ALA A 100 11.32 17.27 -20.64
CA ALA A 100 10.18 18.09 -21.04
C ALA A 100 9.78 19.17 -20.01
N GLY A 101 10.47 19.24 -18.86
CA GLY A 101 10.25 20.24 -17.81
C GLY A 101 9.18 19.87 -16.79
N TYR A 102 8.68 18.63 -16.80
CA TYR A 102 7.69 18.16 -15.84
C TYR A 102 8.33 17.64 -14.56
N VAL A 103 7.58 17.71 -13.46
CA VAL A 103 8.07 17.34 -12.12
C VAL A 103 8.12 15.82 -11.99
N LEU A 104 9.21 15.32 -11.39
CA LEU A 104 9.33 13.96 -10.88
C LEU A 104 9.34 14.01 -9.36
N PHE A 105 8.78 12.98 -8.74
CA PHE A 105 8.64 12.85 -7.30
C PHE A 105 9.45 11.65 -6.81
N SER A 106 10.01 11.75 -5.60
CA SER A 106 10.55 10.63 -4.86
C SER A 106 9.58 10.17 -3.77
N GLY A 107 9.83 9.02 -3.17
CA GLY A 107 8.98 8.41 -2.14
C GLY A 107 7.90 7.50 -2.74
N VAL A 108 7.00 7.05 -1.88
CA VAL A 108 5.86 6.20 -2.26
C VAL A 108 4.56 6.81 -1.74
N ASN A 109 3.45 6.51 -2.40
CA ASN A 109 2.12 7.04 -2.08
C ASN A 109 2.08 8.57 -2.08
N VAL A 110 2.82 9.20 -2.99
CA VAL A 110 3.04 10.65 -3.03
C VAL A 110 1.73 11.45 -3.08
N PRO A 111 0.71 11.08 -3.91
CA PRO A 111 -0.56 11.81 -3.89
C PRO A 111 -1.23 11.83 -2.51
N SER A 112 -1.28 10.70 -1.82
CA SER A 112 -1.86 10.59 -0.48
C SER A 112 -1.07 11.38 0.57
N LYS A 113 0.27 11.39 0.49
CA LYS A 113 1.14 12.14 1.42
C LYS A 113 1.02 13.64 1.22
N ALA A 114 1.12 14.10 -0.03
CA ALA A 114 0.93 15.51 -0.37
C ALA A 114 -0.48 16.00 -0.01
N PHE A 115 -1.49 15.13 -0.14
CA PHE A 115 -2.84 15.43 0.32
C PHE A 115 -2.91 15.60 1.84
N GLY A 116 -2.21 14.78 2.62
CA GLY A 116 -2.13 14.96 4.07
C GLY A 116 -1.55 16.32 4.47
N GLU A 117 -0.49 16.76 3.79
CA GLU A 117 0.08 18.10 4.02
C GLU A 117 -0.89 19.21 3.60
N TRP A 118 -1.57 19.05 2.46
CA TRP A 118 -2.64 19.97 2.06
C TRP A 118 -3.75 20.05 3.11
N VAL A 119 -4.14 18.93 3.73
CA VAL A 119 -5.13 18.88 4.82
C VAL A 119 -4.64 19.66 6.04
N GLU A 120 -3.39 19.48 6.47
CA GLU A 120 -2.81 20.24 7.60
C GLU A 120 -2.92 21.75 7.35
N HIS A 121 -2.48 22.21 6.18
CA HIS A 121 -2.53 23.63 5.80
C HIS A 121 -3.96 24.16 5.64
N ARG A 122 -4.84 23.39 5.02
CA ARG A 122 -6.22 23.79 4.69
C ARG A 122 -7.11 23.89 5.92
N TYR A 123 -6.94 22.97 6.88
CA TYR A 123 -7.79 22.87 8.08
C TYR A 123 -7.10 23.38 9.35
N HIS A 124 -5.85 23.84 9.23
CA HIS A 124 -5.00 24.22 10.35
C HIS A 124 -5.01 23.13 11.43
N THR A 125 -4.79 21.88 11.03
CA THR A 125 -4.90 20.72 11.91
C THR A 125 -3.93 20.88 13.08
N PRO A 126 -4.43 20.96 14.34
CA PRO A 126 -3.58 21.18 15.50
C PRO A 126 -2.60 20.03 15.72
N SER A 127 -1.41 20.35 16.20
CA SER A 127 -0.39 19.37 16.55
C SER A 127 0.31 19.72 17.86
N VAL A 128 0.87 18.71 18.51
CA VAL A 128 1.71 18.81 19.71
C VAL A 128 3.12 18.31 19.41
N ASP A 129 4.14 18.97 19.93
CA ASP A 129 5.54 18.54 19.75
C ASP A 129 5.88 17.36 20.69
N PRO A 130 6.85 16.49 20.33
CA PRO A 130 7.23 15.34 21.16
C PRO A 130 7.55 15.70 22.63
N GLY A 131 8.28 16.79 22.86
CA GLY A 131 8.64 17.24 24.21
C GLY A 131 7.43 17.70 25.03
N GLU A 132 6.48 18.37 24.38
CA GLU A 132 5.22 18.78 25.01
C GLU A 132 4.39 17.55 25.38
N LEU A 133 4.21 16.61 24.45
CA LEU A 133 3.48 15.37 24.72
C LEU A 133 4.12 14.59 25.88
N LYS A 134 5.46 14.48 25.90
CA LYS A 134 6.18 13.83 27.00
C LYS A 134 5.87 14.47 28.35
N ALA A 135 5.88 15.80 28.43
CA ALA A 135 5.55 16.53 29.65
C ALA A 135 4.08 16.36 30.05
N MET A 136 3.16 16.34 29.08
CA MET A 136 1.74 16.06 29.33
C MET A 136 1.56 14.66 29.94
N MET A 137 2.28 13.65 29.42
CA MET A 137 2.23 12.26 29.91
C MET A 137 2.80 12.14 31.33
N GLU A 138 3.94 12.77 31.60
CA GLU A 138 4.57 12.77 32.94
C GLU A 138 3.74 13.54 33.97
N GLY A 139 3.05 14.60 33.55
CA GLY A 139 2.14 15.36 34.38
C GLY A 139 0.81 14.67 34.68
N GLY A 140 0.56 13.47 34.11
CA GLY A 140 -0.67 12.72 34.33
C GLY A 140 -1.92 13.43 33.78
N GLN A 141 -1.78 14.21 32.71
CA GLN A 141 -2.92 14.87 32.07
C GLN A 141 -3.89 13.84 31.51
N ASP A 142 -5.19 14.16 31.54
CA ASP A 142 -6.23 13.30 30.97
C ASP A 142 -6.16 13.28 29.44
N MET A 143 -5.58 12.20 28.90
CA MET A 143 -5.43 12.03 27.46
C MET A 143 -5.45 10.56 27.03
N VAL A 144 -5.65 10.36 25.73
CA VAL A 144 -5.38 9.10 25.03
C VAL A 144 -4.44 9.34 23.85
N VAL A 145 -3.53 8.39 23.59
CA VAL A 145 -2.65 8.39 22.42
C VAL A 145 -3.07 7.25 21.48
N LEU A 146 -3.48 7.60 20.27
CA LEU A 146 -4.05 6.68 19.28
C LEU A 146 -3.10 6.55 18.09
N ASP A 147 -2.62 5.34 17.82
CA ASP A 147 -1.80 5.07 16.64
C ASP A 147 -2.69 4.72 15.45
N SER A 148 -2.62 5.54 14.40
CA SER A 148 -3.47 5.45 13.21
C SER A 148 -2.97 4.48 12.14
N ARG A 149 -1.87 3.77 12.42
CA ARG A 149 -1.24 2.80 11.51
C ARG A 149 -1.85 1.40 11.67
N PRO A 150 -1.49 0.44 10.81
CA PRO A 150 -1.82 -0.96 11.02
C PRO A 150 -1.07 -1.55 12.23
N MET A 151 -1.67 -2.58 12.83
CA MET A 151 -1.15 -3.29 13.99
C MET A 151 0.29 -3.82 13.83
N ASP A 152 0.72 -4.22 12.62
CA ASP A 152 2.11 -4.67 12.39
C ASP A 152 3.13 -3.51 12.46
N GLU A 153 2.76 -2.30 12.03
CA GLU A 153 3.56 -1.09 12.27
C GLU A 153 3.57 -0.69 13.75
N PHE A 154 2.43 -0.76 14.43
CA PHE A 154 2.31 -0.47 15.87
C PHE A 154 3.16 -1.42 16.73
N ARG A 155 3.11 -2.72 16.45
CA ARG A 155 3.95 -3.74 17.12
C ARG A 155 5.44 -3.48 16.91
N ARG A 156 5.83 -2.99 15.74
CA ARG A 156 7.25 -2.70 15.44
C ARG A 156 7.78 -1.53 16.26
N MET A 157 6.99 -0.48 16.44
CA MET A 157 7.33 0.67 17.30
C MET A 157 6.08 1.49 17.61
N SER A 158 5.90 1.97 18.83
CA SER A 158 4.78 2.86 19.17
C SER A 158 5.11 3.85 20.28
N ILE A 159 4.32 4.91 20.39
CA ILE A 159 4.46 5.88 21.48
C ILE A 159 4.10 5.19 22.80
N PRO A 160 4.84 5.41 23.90
CA PRO A 160 4.56 4.75 25.18
C PRO A 160 3.10 4.91 25.62
N GLY A 161 2.45 3.80 25.98
CA GLY A 161 1.05 3.82 26.43
C GLY A 161 0.00 4.04 25.33
N ALA A 162 0.39 4.18 24.06
CA ALA A 162 -0.54 4.29 22.96
C ALA A 162 -1.35 2.99 22.74
N ILE A 163 -2.50 3.13 22.08
CA ILE A 163 -3.32 2.03 21.58
C ILE A 163 -3.46 2.11 20.07
N ASP A 164 -3.50 0.95 19.40
CA ASP A 164 -3.70 0.84 17.96
C ASP A 164 -5.16 1.11 17.59
N VAL A 165 -5.40 2.13 16.78
CA VAL A 165 -6.71 2.48 16.20
C VAL A 165 -6.47 2.95 14.76
N PRO A 166 -6.41 2.02 13.78
CA PRO A 166 -6.14 2.35 12.39
C PRO A 166 -7.04 3.48 11.89
N GLY A 167 -6.54 4.37 11.03
CA GLY A 167 -7.22 5.63 10.72
C GLY A 167 -8.71 5.54 10.33
N GLY A 168 -9.12 4.47 9.64
CA GLY A 168 -10.52 4.22 9.26
C GLY A 168 -11.45 3.91 10.45
N GLU A 169 -10.90 3.43 11.57
CA GLU A 169 -11.61 3.07 12.79
C GLU A 169 -11.80 4.26 13.75
N LEU A 170 -11.03 5.34 13.62
CA LEU A 170 -10.98 6.42 14.62
C LEU A 170 -12.37 6.98 14.97
N VAL A 171 -13.13 7.47 13.99
CA VAL A 171 -14.47 8.04 14.24
C VAL A 171 -15.45 6.99 14.74
N TYR A 172 -15.29 5.73 14.31
CA TYR A 172 -16.14 4.63 14.72
C TYR A 172 -15.93 4.25 16.20
N ARG A 173 -14.68 4.27 16.67
CA ARG A 173 -14.30 3.78 18.00
C ARG A 173 -14.20 4.86 19.08
N ILE A 174 -14.10 6.14 18.69
CA ILE A 174 -13.68 7.18 19.64
C ILE A 174 -14.63 7.39 20.83
N GLY A 175 -15.93 7.12 20.65
CA GLY A 175 -16.90 7.27 21.74
C GLY A 175 -16.66 6.34 22.92
N GLU A 176 -16.11 5.15 22.69
CA GLU A 176 -15.75 4.19 23.74
C GLU A 176 -14.38 4.49 24.36
N ILE A 177 -13.46 5.03 23.55
CA ILE A 177 -12.06 5.26 23.93
C ILE A 177 -11.91 6.55 24.73
N ALA A 178 -12.61 7.62 24.33
CA ALA A 178 -12.54 8.94 24.95
C ALA A 178 -13.96 9.52 25.16
N PRO A 179 -14.79 8.89 26.00
CA PRO A 179 -16.18 9.30 26.21
C PRO A 179 -16.33 10.67 26.86
N ARG A 180 -15.32 11.12 27.63
CA ARG A 180 -15.34 12.42 28.30
C ARG A 180 -14.87 13.52 27.34
N PRO A 181 -15.66 14.61 27.14
CA PRO A 181 -15.26 15.73 26.30
C PRO A 181 -13.94 16.41 26.68
N GLU A 182 -13.54 16.33 27.94
CA GLU A 182 -12.34 16.97 28.47
C GLU A 182 -11.06 16.17 28.17
N THR A 183 -11.18 14.87 27.85
CA THR A 183 -10.04 14.02 27.52
C THR A 183 -9.42 14.48 26.21
N THR A 184 -8.11 14.78 26.23
CA THR A 184 -7.36 15.15 25.02
C THR A 184 -7.07 13.92 24.19
N ILE A 185 -7.32 13.98 22.89
CA ILE A 185 -6.99 12.92 21.94
C ILE A 185 -5.74 13.32 21.16
N VAL A 186 -4.70 12.50 21.26
CA VAL A 186 -3.46 12.66 20.50
C VAL A 186 -3.40 11.54 19.45
N VAL A 187 -3.39 11.88 18.17
CA VAL A 187 -3.26 10.89 17.08
C VAL A 187 -1.82 10.85 16.60
N ASN A 188 -1.20 9.67 16.57
CA ASN A 188 0.15 9.47 16.04
C ASN A 188 0.17 8.58 14.79
N CYS A 189 1.28 8.67 14.07
CA CYS A 189 1.71 7.67 13.11
C CYS A 189 3.25 7.56 13.14
N ALA A 190 3.87 7.07 12.06
CA ALA A 190 5.33 6.99 11.97
C ALA A 190 5.98 8.35 11.64
N GLY A 191 5.35 9.11 10.75
CA GLY A 191 5.78 10.44 10.30
C GLY A 191 4.66 11.44 10.49
N ARG A 192 4.11 11.98 9.39
CA ARG A 192 3.14 13.10 9.44
C ARG A 192 1.74 12.75 8.92
N THR A 193 1.65 12.11 7.75
CA THR A 193 0.40 12.00 6.99
C THR A 193 -0.77 11.41 7.80
N ARG A 194 -0.62 10.21 8.36
CA ARG A 194 -1.75 9.50 9.01
C ARG A 194 -2.17 10.13 10.33
N SER A 195 -1.25 10.77 11.06
CA SER A 195 -1.60 11.52 12.27
C SER A 195 -2.39 12.78 11.94
N ILE A 196 -2.01 13.52 10.89
CA ILE A 196 -2.80 14.66 10.39
C ILE A 196 -4.18 14.19 9.95
N MET A 197 -4.24 13.19 9.08
CA MET A 197 -5.52 12.67 8.55
C MET A 197 -6.42 12.13 9.65
N GLY A 198 -5.87 11.41 10.63
CA GLY A 198 -6.64 10.86 11.75
C GLY A 198 -7.13 11.94 12.71
N ALA A 199 -6.27 12.91 13.08
CA ALA A 199 -6.67 14.04 13.91
C ALA A 199 -7.76 14.87 13.21
N GLU A 200 -7.58 15.16 11.93
CA GLU A 200 -8.56 15.92 11.17
C GLU A 200 -9.86 15.13 10.95
N SER A 201 -9.81 13.80 10.82
CA SER A 201 -11.02 12.97 10.74
C SER A 201 -11.91 13.15 11.96
N LEU A 202 -11.32 13.14 13.16
CA LEU A 202 -12.06 13.34 14.41
C LEU A 202 -12.60 14.77 14.52
N ARG A 203 -11.80 15.79 14.17
CA ARG A 203 -12.20 17.20 14.20
C ARG A 203 -13.32 17.50 13.21
N SER A 204 -13.17 17.06 11.96
CA SER A 204 -14.16 17.24 10.88
C SER A 204 -15.44 16.43 11.11
N ALA A 205 -15.36 15.34 11.87
CA ALA A 205 -16.53 14.63 12.39
C ALA A 205 -17.21 15.35 13.57
N GLY A 206 -16.57 16.35 14.18
CA GLY A 206 -17.15 17.14 15.27
C GLY A 206 -17.19 16.40 16.60
N VAL A 207 -16.14 15.65 16.93
CA VAL A 207 -15.95 15.18 18.32
C VAL A 207 -15.74 16.39 19.25
N PRO A 208 -16.25 16.35 20.49
CA PRO A 208 -16.16 17.49 21.40
C PRO A 208 -14.76 17.64 22.03
N ASN A 209 -13.97 16.56 22.00
CA ASN A 209 -12.63 16.48 22.56
C ASN A 209 -11.67 17.47 21.90
N LYS A 210 -10.67 17.91 22.66
CA LYS A 210 -9.48 18.51 22.09
C LYS A 210 -8.70 17.43 21.33
N VAL A 211 -8.55 17.61 20.02
CA VAL A 211 -7.80 16.67 19.16
C VAL A 211 -6.55 17.34 18.61
N VAL A 212 -5.41 16.65 18.73
CA VAL A 212 -4.11 17.07 18.18
C VAL A 212 -3.41 15.90 17.50
N ALA A 213 -2.64 16.17 16.45
CA ALA A 213 -1.68 15.22 15.89
C ALA A 213 -0.35 15.28 16.67
N LEU A 214 0.32 14.15 16.90
CA LEU A 214 1.72 14.16 17.31
C LEU A 214 2.58 14.58 16.11
N ARG A 215 3.27 15.73 16.24
CA ARG A 215 4.13 16.24 15.18
C ARG A 215 5.25 15.24 14.89
N ASN A 216 5.38 14.85 13.62
CA ASN A 216 6.40 13.94 13.09
C ASN A 216 6.38 12.50 13.69
N GLY A 217 5.33 12.14 14.44
CA GLY A 217 5.07 10.77 14.85
C GLY A 217 6.20 10.11 15.65
N THR A 218 6.35 8.79 15.50
CA THR A 218 7.41 8.04 16.17
C THR A 218 8.83 8.44 15.74
N MET A 219 9.01 8.92 14.48
CA MET A 219 10.30 9.48 14.05
C MET A 219 10.63 10.76 14.82
N GLY A 220 9.67 11.66 14.99
CA GLY A 220 9.83 12.87 15.80
C GLY A 220 10.13 12.55 17.26
N TRP A 221 9.48 11.52 17.81
CA TRP A 221 9.70 11.04 19.17
C TRP A 221 11.13 10.54 19.39
N GLU A 222 11.63 9.68 18.50
CA GLU A 222 13.02 9.17 18.57
C GLU A 222 14.05 10.29 18.33
N LEU A 223 13.82 11.19 17.36
CA LEU A 223 14.69 12.34 17.11
C LEU A 223 14.73 13.33 18.28
N ALA A 224 13.71 13.35 19.13
CA ALA A 224 13.68 14.14 20.37
C ALA A 224 14.40 13.42 21.54
N GLY A 225 14.97 12.23 21.31
CA GLY A 225 15.69 11.46 22.31
C GLY A 225 14.80 10.59 23.20
N PHE A 226 13.53 10.39 22.85
CA PHE A 226 12.61 9.57 23.61
C PHE A 226 12.48 8.16 23.04
N ALA A 227 12.35 7.17 23.91
CA ALA A 227 12.18 5.77 23.51
C ALA A 227 10.72 5.46 23.10
N CYS A 228 10.56 4.74 22.00
CA CYS A 228 9.30 4.09 21.63
C CYS A 228 9.17 2.73 22.31
N ASP A 229 7.93 2.31 22.58
CA ASP A 229 7.61 0.93 22.95
C ASP A 229 7.77 -0.01 21.74
N ARG A 230 7.98 -1.30 22.02
CA ARG A 230 8.10 -2.38 21.02
C ARG A 230 7.22 -3.57 21.43
N GLY A 231 6.65 -4.29 20.47
CA GLY A 231 5.83 -5.48 20.69
C GLY A 231 4.45 -5.24 21.30
N ARG A 232 3.99 -3.98 21.40
CA ARG A 232 2.67 -3.63 21.94
C ARG A 232 1.56 -4.13 21.02
N SER A 233 0.44 -4.53 21.62
CA SER A 233 -0.75 -5.02 20.91
C SER A 233 -2.07 -4.51 21.47
N ALA A 234 -2.02 -3.49 22.36
CA ALA A 234 -3.22 -2.85 22.88
C ALA A 234 -3.99 -2.19 21.73
N SER A 235 -5.30 -2.43 21.66
CA SER A 235 -6.17 -1.97 20.59
C SER A 235 -7.58 -1.67 21.13
N PHE A 236 -8.45 -1.17 20.26
CA PHE A 236 -9.83 -0.83 20.58
C PHE A 236 -10.69 -2.09 20.93
N PRO A 237 -11.77 -1.93 21.72
CA PRO A 237 -12.72 -3.02 21.96
C PRO A 237 -13.38 -3.51 20.66
N ARG A 238 -13.47 -4.83 20.49
CA ARG A 238 -14.15 -5.47 19.35
C ARG A 238 -15.68 -5.38 19.50
N GLY A 239 -16.40 -5.53 18.38
CA GLY A 239 -17.86 -5.46 18.32
C GLY A 239 -18.39 -4.09 17.89
N THR A 240 -19.71 -3.93 17.84
CA THR A 240 -20.35 -2.65 17.49
C THR A 240 -20.36 -1.72 18.71
N PRO A 241 -19.80 -0.50 18.61
CA PRO A 241 -19.76 0.45 19.74
C PRO A 241 -21.16 0.99 20.05
N GLU A 242 -21.44 1.25 21.32
CA GLU A 242 -22.72 1.83 21.77
C GLU A 242 -22.91 3.25 21.19
N SER A 243 -21.79 3.94 20.95
CA SER A 243 -21.74 5.26 20.30
C SER A 243 -22.03 5.28 18.78
N LEU A 244 -22.34 4.13 18.16
CA LEU A 244 -22.61 4.03 16.71
C LEU A 244 -23.61 5.08 16.17
N PRO A 245 -24.80 5.32 16.77
CA PRO A 245 -25.75 6.29 16.23
C PRO A 245 -25.16 7.70 16.07
N THR A 246 -24.35 8.12 17.05
CA THR A 246 -23.65 9.41 17.03
C THR A 246 -22.53 9.41 15.98
N ALA A 247 -21.72 8.35 15.93
CA ALA A 247 -20.64 8.22 14.95
C ALA A 247 -21.17 8.23 13.51
N LEU A 248 -22.28 7.54 13.25
CA LEU A 248 -22.94 7.50 11.94
C LEU A 248 -23.51 8.86 11.54
N ALA A 249 -24.16 9.58 12.45
CA ALA A 249 -24.66 10.93 12.17
C ALA A 249 -23.51 11.88 11.77
N ARG A 250 -22.39 11.82 12.51
CA ARG A 250 -21.17 12.59 12.20
C ARG A 250 -20.57 12.23 10.85
N ALA A 251 -20.43 10.93 10.58
CA ALA A 251 -19.87 10.45 9.33
C ALA A 251 -20.74 10.80 8.12
N ARG A 252 -22.08 10.71 8.24
CA ARG A 252 -23.03 11.16 7.21
C ARG A 252 -22.86 12.65 6.94
N ALA A 253 -22.85 13.48 7.98
CA ALA A 253 -22.65 14.91 7.82
C ALA A 253 -21.30 15.27 7.17
N PHE A 254 -20.23 14.54 7.45
CA PHE A 254 -18.94 14.71 6.79
C PHE A 254 -18.99 14.29 5.31
N ALA A 255 -19.54 13.12 5.02
CA ALA A 255 -19.60 12.56 3.67
C ALA A 255 -20.52 13.37 2.74
N ASP A 256 -21.66 13.84 3.24
CA ASP A 256 -22.62 14.67 2.48
C ASP A 256 -21.97 16.01 2.06
N ARG A 257 -21.12 16.62 2.90
CA ARG A 257 -20.36 17.85 2.54
C ARG A 257 -19.43 17.67 1.34
N TRP A 258 -18.95 16.44 1.11
CA TRP A 258 -17.99 16.11 0.06
C TRP A 258 -18.61 15.35 -1.12
N GLY A 259 -19.94 15.25 -1.15
CA GLY A 259 -20.68 14.64 -2.24
C GLY A 259 -20.44 13.13 -2.40
N VAL A 260 -20.20 12.43 -1.28
CA VAL A 260 -20.17 10.96 -1.30
C VAL A 260 -21.58 10.46 -1.60
N ARG A 261 -21.73 9.67 -2.66
CA ARG A 261 -23.02 9.12 -3.05
C ARG A 261 -23.29 7.82 -2.27
N ARG A 262 -24.55 7.53 -2.01
CA ARG A 262 -24.98 6.26 -1.40
C ARG A 262 -25.74 5.45 -2.44
N LEU A 263 -25.59 4.13 -2.40
CA LEU A 263 -26.33 3.21 -3.26
C LEU A 263 -26.60 1.88 -2.54
N ASP A 264 -27.52 1.11 -3.10
CA ASP A 264 -27.81 -0.26 -2.73
C ASP A 264 -27.23 -1.25 -3.76
N ARG A 265 -27.46 -2.55 -3.58
CA ARG A 265 -27.02 -3.59 -4.51
C ARG A 265 -27.58 -3.42 -5.93
N ALA A 266 -28.78 -2.87 -6.08
CA ALA A 266 -29.36 -2.59 -7.39
C ALA A 266 -28.59 -1.45 -8.09
N GLY A 267 -28.24 -0.40 -7.34
CA GLY A 267 -27.37 0.67 -7.81
C GLY A 267 -25.95 0.18 -8.16
N LEU A 268 -25.36 -0.71 -7.36
CA LEU A 268 -24.08 -1.33 -7.70
C LEU A 268 -24.16 -2.14 -9.00
N ALA A 269 -25.24 -2.92 -9.17
CA ALA A 269 -25.45 -3.68 -10.40
C ALA A 269 -25.60 -2.75 -11.63
N ALA A 270 -26.29 -1.62 -11.49
CA ALA A 270 -26.41 -0.61 -12.53
C ALA A 270 -25.03 -0.01 -12.89
N LEU A 271 -24.23 0.40 -11.90
CA LEU A 271 -22.88 0.92 -12.15
C LEU A 271 -21.96 -0.10 -12.84
N ARG A 272 -22.09 -1.39 -12.49
CA ARG A 272 -21.31 -2.48 -13.11
C ARG A 272 -21.75 -2.82 -14.52
N ALA A 273 -23.00 -2.52 -14.89
CA ALA A 273 -23.51 -2.72 -16.24
C ALA A 273 -22.95 -1.69 -17.24
N GLU A 274 -22.44 -0.56 -16.75
CA GLU A 274 -21.78 0.47 -17.56
C GLU A 274 -20.35 0.04 -17.95
N ALA A 275 -20.25 -0.75 -19.02
CA ALA A 275 -19.00 -1.36 -19.49
C ALA A 275 -17.91 -0.35 -19.94
N ASP A 276 -18.28 0.91 -20.11
CA ASP A 276 -17.39 2.01 -20.48
C ASP A 276 -16.79 2.77 -19.28
N ARG A 277 -17.03 2.29 -18.05
CA ARG A 277 -16.51 2.87 -16.80
C ARG A 277 -15.82 1.83 -15.92
N THR A 278 -14.78 2.26 -15.22
CA THR A 278 -14.06 1.45 -14.25
C THR A 278 -14.72 1.58 -12.89
N THR A 279 -15.08 0.47 -12.25
CA THR A 279 -15.67 0.45 -10.90
C THR A 279 -14.88 -0.46 -9.96
N TYR A 280 -14.28 0.13 -8.92
CA TYR A 280 -13.63 -0.60 -7.83
C TYR A 280 -14.65 -0.90 -6.72
N LEU A 281 -14.60 -2.11 -6.17
CA LEU A 281 -15.41 -2.51 -5.01
C LEU A 281 -14.47 -2.85 -3.85
N LEU A 282 -14.45 -2.00 -2.82
CA LEU A 282 -13.43 -2.01 -1.78
C LEU A 282 -14.08 -2.10 -0.39
N ASP A 283 -13.71 -3.11 0.39
CA ASP A 283 -14.15 -3.28 1.78
C ASP A 283 -13.16 -2.57 2.71
N VAL A 284 -13.64 -1.58 3.46
CA VAL A 284 -12.80 -0.66 4.24
C VAL A 284 -12.69 -1.02 5.72
N ARG A 285 -13.23 -2.16 6.12
CA ARG A 285 -13.23 -2.63 7.51
C ARG A 285 -11.85 -3.14 7.95
N ASP A 286 -11.75 -3.45 9.24
CA ASP A 286 -10.60 -4.17 9.80
C ASP A 286 -10.37 -5.50 9.05
N PRO A 287 -9.11 -5.88 8.76
CA PRO A 287 -8.80 -7.14 8.08
C PRO A 287 -9.43 -8.38 8.71
N GLU A 288 -9.53 -8.45 10.04
CA GLU A 288 -10.15 -9.58 10.73
C GLU A 288 -11.64 -9.69 10.39
N GLU A 289 -12.33 -8.57 10.24
CA GLU A 289 -13.76 -8.52 9.86
C GLU A 289 -13.98 -8.92 8.39
N TYR A 290 -13.04 -8.58 7.51
CA TYR A 290 -13.08 -9.01 6.11
C TYR A 290 -12.93 -10.53 5.99
N LEU A 291 -11.96 -11.11 6.70
CA LEU A 291 -11.63 -12.53 6.61
C LEU A 291 -12.77 -13.45 7.08
N VAL A 292 -13.59 -12.99 8.03
CA VAL A 292 -14.74 -13.79 8.54
C VAL A 292 -15.98 -13.71 7.64
N GLY A 293 -16.08 -12.70 6.78
CA GLY A 293 -17.24 -12.51 5.91
C GLY A 293 -17.21 -11.17 5.18
N HIS A 294 -17.16 -11.19 3.85
CA HIS A 294 -17.16 -9.99 3.01
C HIS A 294 -18.04 -10.17 1.77
N LEU A 295 -18.39 -9.04 1.13
CA LEU A 295 -19.17 -9.03 -0.10
C LEU A 295 -18.42 -9.74 -1.25
N PRO A 296 -19.04 -10.68 -1.97
CA PRO A 296 -18.41 -11.35 -3.11
C PRO A 296 -17.81 -10.38 -4.14
N GLY A 297 -16.54 -10.61 -4.46
CA GLY A 297 -15.77 -9.78 -5.38
C GLY A 297 -15.41 -8.38 -4.88
N SER A 298 -15.61 -8.06 -3.59
CA SER A 298 -14.95 -6.91 -2.96
C SER A 298 -13.48 -7.24 -2.69
N ARG A 299 -12.63 -6.21 -2.59
CA ARG A 299 -11.25 -6.37 -2.15
C ARG A 299 -11.03 -5.65 -0.83
N MET A 300 -10.34 -6.30 0.10
CA MET A 300 -9.92 -5.71 1.36
C MET A 300 -9.03 -4.48 1.11
N ALA A 301 -9.45 -3.34 1.66
CA ALA A 301 -8.77 -2.04 1.55
C ALA A 301 -9.06 -1.20 2.80
N PRO A 302 -8.50 -1.54 3.98
CA PRO A 302 -8.85 -0.89 5.24
C PRO A 302 -8.78 0.64 5.12
N GLY A 303 -9.82 1.34 5.56
CA GLY A 303 -10.08 2.72 5.12
C GLY A 303 -8.89 3.68 5.29
N GLY A 304 -8.22 3.63 6.44
CA GLY A 304 -7.03 4.43 6.69
C GLY A 304 -5.86 4.12 5.73
N GLN A 305 -5.69 2.85 5.33
CA GLN A 305 -4.67 2.46 4.35
C GLN A 305 -5.08 2.84 2.93
N LEU A 306 -6.36 2.73 2.60
CA LEU A 306 -6.88 3.15 1.29
C LEU A 306 -6.65 4.65 1.06
N VAL A 307 -6.83 5.49 2.09
CA VAL A 307 -6.53 6.93 2.00
C VAL A 307 -5.02 7.18 1.97
N GLN A 308 -4.23 6.43 2.76
CA GLN A 308 -2.78 6.60 2.86
C GLN A 308 -2.00 6.15 1.60
N GLY A 309 -2.52 5.17 0.87
CA GLY A 309 -1.83 4.59 -0.29
C GLY A 309 -2.83 4.15 -1.34
N THR A 310 -3.60 5.10 -1.86
CA THR A 310 -4.70 4.85 -2.79
C THR A 310 -4.22 4.11 -4.05
N ASP A 311 -2.99 4.37 -4.48
CA ASP A 311 -2.29 3.73 -5.61
C ASP A 311 -2.06 2.22 -5.43
N ASN A 312 -2.15 1.69 -4.21
CA ASN A 312 -2.14 0.25 -3.98
C ASN A 312 -3.42 -0.43 -4.46
N TRP A 313 -4.53 0.31 -4.54
CA TRP A 313 -5.83 -0.25 -4.90
C TRP A 313 -6.42 0.30 -6.20
N VAL A 314 -6.25 1.59 -6.46
CA VAL A 314 -7.00 2.34 -7.45
C VAL A 314 -6.03 3.02 -8.42
N ALA A 315 -5.65 2.30 -9.48
CA ALA A 315 -4.71 2.82 -10.46
C ALA A 315 -5.35 3.72 -11.52
N VAL A 316 -6.65 3.57 -11.76
CA VAL A 316 -7.38 4.32 -12.79
C VAL A 316 -7.92 5.62 -12.21
N ARG A 317 -7.38 6.76 -12.63
CA ARG A 317 -8.00 8.08 -12.40
C ARG A 317 -9.28 8.21 -13.19
N GLY A 318 -10.25 8.95 -12.68
CA GLY A 318 -11.59 9.11 -13.26
C GLY A 318 -12.52 7.91 -13.01
N ALA A 319 -12.05 6.86 -12.35
CA ALA A 319 -12.87 5.69 -12.03
C ALA A 319 -13.90 5.97 -10.92
N ARG A 320 -14.78 4.99 -10.72
CA ARG A 320 -15.69 4.89 -9.59
C ARG A 320 -15.10 4.02 -8.50
N ILE A 321 -15.25 4.45 -7.26
CA ILE A 321 -14.92 3.67 -6.07
C ILE A 321 -16.22 3.44 -5.29
N VAL A 322 -16.56 2.16 -5.07
CA VAL A 322 -17.66 1.74 -4.21
C VAL A 322 -17.06 1.16 -2.94
N LEU A 323 -17.33 1.82 -1.82
CA LEU A 323 -16.85 1.43 -0.50
C LEU A 323 -17.90 0.59 0.23
N VAL A 324 -17.44 -0.45 0.90
CA VAL A 324 -18.26 -1.37 1.70
C VAL A 324 -17.79 -1.34 3.13
N ASP A 325 -18.72 -1.19 4.06
CA ASP A 325 -18.55 -1.55 5.47
C ASP A 325 -19.87 -2.15 6.00
N ASP A 326 -19.96 -2.35 7.31
CA ASP A 326 -21.09 -2.96 8.01
C ASP A 326 -22.07 -1.94 8.64
N THR A 327 -21.58 -0.74 8.95
CA THR A 327 -22.28 0.26 9.79
C THR A 327 -22.40 1.62 9.14
N GLY A 328 -21.74 1.84 8.00
CA GLY A 328 -21.67 3.10 7.26
C GLY A 328 -20.55 4.04 7.71
N VAL A 329 -20.10 3.99 8.97
CA VAL A 329 -19.18 5.00 9.52
C VAL A 329 -17.84 5.03 8.79
N ARG A 330 -17.24 3.85 8.57
CA ARG A 330 -15.89 3.71 8.04
C ARG A 330 -15.87 4.03 6.56
N ALA A 331 -16.88 3.56 5.82
CA ALA A 331 -17.06 3.83 4.40
C ALA A 331 -17.37 5.31 4.13
N LEU A 332 -18.22 5.95 4.93
CA LEU A 332 -18.55 7.37 4.77
C LEU A 332 -17.35 8.28 5.06
N MET A 333 -16.60 8.02 6.15
CA MET A 333 -15.39 8.80 6.46
C MET A 333 -14.31 8.62 5.40
N THR A 334 -14.03 7.37 5.01
CA THR A 334 -13.08 7.06 3.93
C THR A 334 -13.48 7.71 2.62
N GLY A 335 -14.77 7.66 2.28
CA GLY A 335 -15.30 8.23 1.06
C GLY A 335 -15.14 9.75 1.01
N GLY A 336 -15.42 10.45 2.12
CA GLY A 336 -15.24 11.90 2.19
C GLY A 336 -13.77 12.33 2.00
N TRP A 337 -12.82 11.50 2.43
CA TRP A 337 -11.40 11.74 2.18
C TRP A 337 -10.98 11.45 0.74
N LEU A 338 -11.43 10.34 0.15
CA LEU A 338 -11.15 10.04 -1.27
C LEU A 338 -11.74 11.09 -2.21
N ARG A 339 -12.91 11.65 -1.87
CA ARG A 339 -13.51 12.78 -2.60
C ARG A 339 -12.63 14.03 -2.57
N GLN A 340 -12.01 14.31 -1.42
CA GLN A 340 -11.09 15.44 -1.28
C GLN A 340 -9.71 15.18 -1.90
N LEU A 341 -9.19 13.96 -1.82
CA LEU A 341 -7.97 13.56 -2.53
C LEU A 341 -8.15 13.76 -4.05
N GLY A 342 -9.39 13.58 -4.53
CA GLY A 342 -9.83 13.96 -5.86
C GLY A 342 -9.45 12.94 -6.93
N GLY A 343 -10.11 13.02 -8.07
CA GLY A 343 -9.87 12.14 -9.21
C GLY A 343 -10.78 10.90 -9.29
N TRP A 344 -11.76 10.75 -8.39
CA TRP A 344 -12.71 9.63 -8.43
C TRP A 344 -14.15 10.02 -8.07
N GLU A 345 -15.08 9.30 -8.68
CA GLU A 345 -16.46 9.21 -8.20
C GLU A 345 -16.52 8.23 -7.03
N VAL A 346 -17.08 8.63 -5.89
CA VAL A 346 -17.08 7.78 -4.69
C VAL A 346 -18.49 7.50 -4.20
N HIS A 347 -18.75 6.23 -3.95
CA HIS A 347 -20.02 5.68 -3.50
C HIS A 347 -19.83 4.84 -2.24
N VAL A 348 -20.85 4.82 -1.38
CA VAL A 348 -20.96 3.89 -0.24
C VAL A 348 -22.14 2.95 -0.49
N LEU A 349 -21.88 1.66 -0.35
CA LEU A 349 -22.89 0.60 -0.51
C LEU A 349 -23.52 0.30 0.86
N GLU A 350 -24.80 0.66 1.05
CA GLU A 350 -25.47 0.58 2.36
C GLU A 350 -25.93 -0.85 2.74
N ASP A 351 -26.14 -1.74 1.78
CA ASP A 351 -26.61 -3.12 1.96
C ASP A 351 -25.56 -4.17 1.53
N GLY A 352 -24.28 -3.76 1.51
CA GLY A 352 -23.18 -4.53 0.93
C GLY A 352 -22.89 -5.85 1.64
N LEU A 353 -23.21 -5.95 2.93
CA LEU A 353 -23.02 -7.17 3.72
C LEU A 353 -24.33 -7.93 3.99
N ALA A 354 -25.44 -7.50 3.38
CA ALA A 354 -26.70 -8.27 3.44
C ALA A 354 -26.62 -9.47 2.48
N GLY A 355 -27.04 -10.66 2.91
CA GLY A 355 -27.05 -11.86 2.07
C GLY A 355 -25.75 -12.68 2.11
N PRO A 356 -25.48 -13.51 1.08
CA PRO A 356 -24.31 -14.40 1.08
C PRO A 356 -22.98 -13.64 1.08
N LEU A 357 -22.04 -14.11 1.91
CA LEU A 357 -20.70 -13.56 2.07
C LEU A 357 -19.63 -14.59 1.68
N GLU A 358 -18.51 -14.11 1.16
CA GLU A 358 -17.27 -14.88 0.98
C GLU A 358 -16.44 -14.84 2.27
N ILE A 359 -15.66 -15.90 2.52
CA ILE A 359 -14.81 -16.07 3.71
C ILE A 359 -13.37 -16.25 3.25
N GLY A 360 -12.42 -15.70 4.01
CA GLY A 360 -10.99 -15.81 3.74
C GLY A 360 -10.41 -14.61 3.00
N PRO A 361 -9.15 -14.68 2.59
CA PRO A 361 -8.48 -13.59 1.91
C PRO A 361 -8.97 -13.44 0.46
N TRP A 362 -8.87 -12.22 -0.07
CA TRP A 362 -8.96 -12.01 -1.51
C TRP A 362 -7.76 -12.66 -2.21
N VAL A 363 -8.01 -13.45 -3.24
CA VAL A 363 -6.96 -14.10 -4.04
C VAL A 363 -6.93 -13.45 -5.42
N PRO A 364 -5.78 -12.89 -5.87
CA PRO A 364 -5.65 -12.38 -7.23
C PRO A 364 -5.89 -13.47 -8.26
N ASP A 365 -6.66 -13.15 -9.30
CA ASP A 365 -6.73 -14.00 -10.48
C ASP A 365 -5.37 -13.99 -11.19
N CYS A 366 -4.78 -15.17 -11.39
CA CYS A 366 -3.47 -15.33 -12.03
C CYS A 366 -3.43 -16.66 -12.82
N PRO A 367 -4.14 -16.74 -13.96
CA PRO A 367 -4.19 -17.95 -14.78
C PRO A 367 -2.81 -18.38 -15.27
N GLU A 368 -1.88 -17.43 -15.46
CA GLU A 368 -0.50 -17.68 -15.87
C GLU A 368 0.22 -18.58 -14.85
N ALA A 369 0.06 -18.29 -13.56
CA ALA A 369 0.64 -19.12 -12.49
C ALA A 369 -0.12 -20.44 -12.31
N ALA A 370 -1.45 -20.42 -12.45
CA ALA A 370 -2.30 -21.60 -12.32
C ALA A 370 -2.02 -22.65 -13.41
N ALA A 371 -1.62 -22.21 -14.61
CA ALA A 371 -1.22 -23.07 -15.71
C ALA A 371 0.13 -23.76 -15.51
N LEU A 372 0.94 -23.31 -14.55
CA LEU A 372 2.25 -23.87 -14.24
C LEU A 372 2.14 -24.93 -13.14
N ALA A 373 2.64 -26.13 -13.42
CA ALA A 373 2.73 -27.25 -12.48
C ALA A 373 4.19 -27.62 -12.20
N PRO A 374 4.95 -26.77 -11.48
CA PRO A 374 6.36 -27.03 -11.22
C PRO A 374 6.55 -28.28 -10.34
N ALA A 375 7.70 -28.93 -10.47
CA ALA A 375 8.12 -29.96 -9.52
C ALA A 375 8.15 -29.36 -8.10
N LEU A 376 7.64 -30.12 -7.13
CA LEU A 376 7.66 -29.71 -5.71
C LEU A 376 8.77 -30.44 -4.96
N VAL A 377 9.37 -29.75 -3.99
CA VAL A 377 10.30 -30.35 -3.02
C VAL A 377 9.77 -30.14 -1.61
N ALA A 378 9.70 -31.23 -0.83
CA ALA A 378 9.30 -31.16 0.57
C ALA A 378 10.41 -30.50 1.43
N PRO A 379 10.07 -29.79 2.52
CA PRO A 379 11.06 -29.10 3.36
C PRO A 379 12.21 -30.00 3.84
N GLU A 380 11.91 -31.20 4.32
CA GLU A 380 12.90 -32.14 4.88
C GLU A 380 13.82 -32.69 3.79
N VAL A 381 13.28 -32.92 2.58
CA VAL A 381 14.05 -33.36 1.41
C VAL A 381 15.01 -32.24 0.99
N LEU A 382 14.52 -31.01 0.88
CA LEU A 382 15.36 -29.86 0.55
C LEU A 382 16.45 -29.65 1.59
N ALA A 383 16.14 -29.78 2.88
CA ALA A 383 17.13 -29.65 3.95
C ALA A 383 18.24 -30.70 3.83
N ALA A 384 17.90 -31.96 3.52
CA ALA A 384 18.89 -33.02 3.30
C ALA A 384 19.76 -32.75 2.06
N GLU A 385 19.18 -32.27 0.96
CA GLU A 385 19.91 -31.92 -0.26
C GLU A 385 20.84 -30.71 -0.07
N LEU A 386 20.41 -29.73 0.71
CA LEU A 386 21.26 -28.59 1.12
C LEU A 386 22.45 -29.05 1.95
N ALA A 387 22.24 -29.95 2.91
CA ALA A 387 23.31 -30.54 3.71
C ALA A 387 24.28 -31.38 2.87
N ALA A 388 23.78 -32.09 1.86
CA ALA A 388 24.60 -32.87 0.93
C ALA A 388 25.29 -32.03 -0.15
N GLY A 389 24.98 -30.73 -0.27
CA GLY A 389 25.51 -29.85 -1.30
C GLY A 389 24.97 -30.13 -2.72
N THR A 390 23.85 -30.85 -2.82
CA THR A 390 23.20 -31.21 -4.09
C THR A 390 22.08 -30.25 -4.49
N ALA A 391 21.65 -29.37 -3.58
CA ALA A 391 20.72 -28.28 -3.84
C ALA A 391 21.33 -26.90 -3.55
N GLN A 392 20.68 -25.87 -4.08
CA GLN A 392 20.90 -24.45 -3.83
C GLN A 392 19.54 -23.73 -3.84
N VAL A 393 19.42 -22.58 -3.17
CA VAL A 393 18.14 -21.90 -2.99
C VAL A 393 18.15 -20.51 -3.63
N VAL A 394 17.10 -20.20 -4.39
CA VAL A 394 16.75 -18.84 -4.79
C VAL A 394 15.44 -18.48 -4.08
N GLN A 395 15.50 -17.48 -3.21
CA GLN A 395 14.35 -17.02 -2.45
C GLN A 395 13.80 -15.72 -3.07
N VAL A 396 12.63 -15.83 -3.69
CA VAL A 396 11.90 -14.76 -4.36
C VAL A 396 10.85 -14.19 -3.40
N THR A 397 11.27 -13.21 -2.61
CA THR A 397 10.45 -12.50 -1.63
C THR A 397 10.90 -11.04 -1.55
N ARG A 398 10.22 -10.19 -0.78
CA ARG A 398 10.72 -8.83 -0.57
C ARG A 398 12.08 -8.85 0.13
N SER A 399 12.99 -7.94 -0.21
CA SER A 399 14.32 -7.87 0.39
C SER A 399 14.28 -7.75 1.91
N LEU A 400 13.36 -6.95 2.47
CA LEU A 400 13.17 -6.84 3.92
C LEU A 400 12.72 -8.16 4.55
N ASP A 401 11.80 -8.89 3.91
CA ASP A 401 11.37 -10.20 4.42
C ASP A 401 12.50 -11.23 4.33
N PHE A 402 13.34 -11.15 3.29
CA PHE A 402 14.54 -11.98 3.15
C PHE A 402 15.55 -11.69 4.27
N ARG A 403 15.80 -10.41 4.58
CA ARG A 403 16.66 -9.98 5.70
C ARG A 403 16.16 -10.52 7.03
N GLU A 404 14.85 -10.49 7.26
CA GLU A 404 14.23 -11.01 8.48
C GLU A 404 14.29 -12.54 8.57
N ALA A 405 14.09 -13.25 7.45
CA ALA A 405 14.09 -14.70 7.41
C ALA A 405 14.34 -15.27 6.02
N HIS A 406 15.43 -16.03 5.88
CA HIS A 406 15.75 -16.80 4.68
C HIS A 406 16.31 -18.18 4.98
N LEU A 407 16.22 -19.10 4.03
CA LEU A 407 16.84 -20.41 4.14
C LEU A 407 18.37 -20.29 4.19
N PRO A 408 19.08 -21.18 4.90
CA PRO A 408 20.55 -21.18 4.92
C PRO A 408 21.14 -21.25 3.50
N GLY A 409 22.03 -20.31 3.17
CA GLY A 409 22.70 -20.26 1.87
C GLY A 409 21.82 -19.77 0.70
N ALA A 410 20.60 -19.30 0.98
CA ALA A 410 19.71 -18.76 -0.05
C ALA A 410 20.29 -17.51 -0.71
N LEU A 411 20.07 -17.39 -2.03
CA LEU A 411 20.25 -16.15 -2.77
C LEU A 411 18.92 -15.42 -2.84
N TRP A 412 18.90 -14.13 -2.53
CA TRP A 412 17.73 -13.30 -2.77
C TRP A 412 17.54 -13.05 -4.27
N GLY A 413 16.30 -13.20 -4.75
CA GLY A 413 15.96 -13.10 -6.16
C GLY A 413 14.79 -12.17 -6.43
N VAL A 414 14.89 -11.42 -7.53
CA VAL A 414 13.80 -10.63 -8.14
C VAL A 414 13.60 -11.15 -9.54
N ARG A 415 12.35 -11.46 -9.94
CA ARG A 415 12.02 -12.12 -11.22
C ARG A 415 12.66 -11.45 -12.45
N THR A 416 12.61 -10.12 -12.50
CA THR A 416 13.22 -9.29 -13.55
C THR A 416 14.76 -9.37 -13.60
N ARG A 417 15.41 -9.91 -12.56
CA ARG A 417 16.87 -9.99 -12.40
C ARG A 417 17.40 -11.40 -12.10
N LEU A 418 16.60 -12.46 -12.24
CA LEU A 418 17.04 -13.84 -11.93
C LEU A 418 18.22 -14.28 -12.79
N ALA A 419 18.32 -13.81 -14.03
CA ALA A 419 19.47 -14.08 -14.90
C ALA A 419 20.80 -13.57 -14.30
N ALA A 420 20.78 -12.50 -13.52
CA ALA A 420 21.98 -11.96 -12.86
C ALA A 420 22.50 -12.87 -11.74
N LEU A 421 21.69 -13.82 -11.26
CA LEU A 421 22.12 -14.81 -10.27
C LEU A 421 22.97 -15.94 -10.87
N ARG A 422 22.95 -16.12 -12.20
CA ARG A 422 23.64 -17.23 -12.89
C ARG A 422 25.11 -17.43 -12.46
N PRO A 423 25.96 -16.40 -12.30
CA PRO A 423 27.35 -16.58 -11.89
C PRO A 423 27.50 -17.12 -10.46
N ARG A 424 26.47 -17.00 -9.62
CA ARG A 424 26.46 -17.44 -8.21
C ARG A 424 25.84 -18.82 -8.03
N LEU A 425 25.19 -19.36 -9.06
CA LEU A 425 24.52 -20.65 -9.05
C LEU A 425 25.43 -21.71 -9.67
N GLN A 426 25.55 -22.87 -9.02
CA GLN A 426 26.39 -23.96 -9.50
C GLN A 426 25.62 -24.89 -10.45
N PRO A 427 26.14 -25.18 -11.66
CA PRO A 427 25.55 -26.16 -12.56
C PRO A 427 25.46 -27.56 -11.92
N GLY A 428 24.42 -28.32 -12.26
CA GLY A 428 24.20 -29.69 -11.80
C GLY A 428 23.55 -29.83 -10.42
N ARG A 429 23.46 -28.74 -9.62
CA ARG A 429 22.70 -28.72 -8.37
C ARG A 429 21.24 -28.35 -8.62
N ARG A 430 20.31 -28.95 -7.88
CA ARG A 430 18.89 -28.53 -7.90
C ARG A 430 18.77 -27.09 -7.45
N ILE A 431 17.99 -26.28 -8.17
CA ILE A 431 17.59 -24.94 -7.72
C ILE A 431 16.22 -25.07 -7.04
N ALA A 432 16.17 -24.85 -5.74
CA ALA A 432 14.92 -24.75 -5.00
C ALA A 432 14.45 -23.30 -4.98
N VAL A 433 13.25 -23.06 -5.48
CA VAL A 433 12.56 -21.77 -5.43
C VAL A 433 11.81 -21.70 -4.11
N VAL A 434 12.06 -20.64 -3.35
CA VAL A 434 11.31 -20.32 -2.14
C VAL A 434 10.65 -18.97 -2.36
N ALA A 435 9.35 -18.88 -2.19
CA ALA A 435 8.63 -17.61 -2.29
C ALA A 435 7.75 -17.41 -1.06
N HIS A 436 7.43 -16.14 -0.76
CA HIS A 436 6.44 -15.81 0.26
C HIS A 436 5.03 -16.25 -0.17
N ASP A 437 4.76 -16.12 -1.47
CA ASP A 437 3.50 -16.45 -2.12
C ASP A 437 3.75 -17.55 -3.16
N GLU A 438 2.91 -18.58 -3.15
CA GLU A 438 3.08 -19.74 -4.04
C GLU A 438 2.90 -19.35 -5.51
N THR A 439 1.99 -18.42 -5.80
CA THR A 439 1.72 -17.92 -7.16
C THR A 439 2.97 -17.29 -7.76
N LEU A 440 3.65 -16.42 -7.01
CA LEU A 440 4.94 -15.84 -7.41
C LEU A 440 6.03 -16.91 -7.58
N GLY A 441 6.07 -17.90 -6.68
CA GLY A 441 7.00 -19.02 -6.77
C GLY A 441 6.83 -19.83 -8.06
N ARG A 442 5.58 -20.14 -8.44
CA ARG A 442 5.25 -20.84 -9.69
C ARG A 442 5.75 -20.07 -10.91
N LEU A 443 5.53 -18.76 -10.96
CA LEU A 443 5.99 -17.90 -12.06
C LEU A 443 7.51 -17.81 -12.16
N ALA A 444 8.24 -17.88 -11.04
CA ALA A 444 9.69 -17.82 -11.02
C ALA A 444 10.39 -19.11 -11.48
N VAL A 445 9.73 -20.27 -11.41
CA VAL A 445 10.31 -21.57 -11.81
C VAL A 445 10.75 -21.58 -13.28
N PRO A 446 9.89 -21.30 -14.29
CA PRO A 446 10.30 -21.35 -15.69
C PRO A 446 11.41 -20.33 -16.02
N GLU A 447 11.45 -19.19 -15.33
CA GLU A 447 12.51 -18.17 -15.49
C GLU A 447 13.88 -18.70 -15.01
N LEU A 448 13.89 -19.51 -13.94
CA LEU A 448 15.11 -20.17 -13.45
C LEU A 448 15.50 -21.39 -14.30
N GLU A 449 14.52 -22.13 -14.82
CA GLU A 449 14.77 -23.24 -15.76
C GLU A 449 15.45 -22.75 -17.04
N ALA A 450 15.06 -21.57 -17.53
CA ALA A 450 15.66 -20.92 -18.69
C ALA A 450 17.16 -20.60 -18.53
N LEU A 451 17.70 -20.62 -17.30
CA LEU A 451 19.15 -20.47 -17.06
C LEU A 451 19.95 -21.72 -17.46
N GLY A 452 19.29 -22.88 -17.59
CA GLY A 452 19.92 -24.13 -18.04
C GLY A 452 20.96 -24.70 -17.07
N LEU A 453 20.80 -24.46 -15.76
CA LEU A 453 21.79 -24.84 -14.75
C LEU A 453 21.52 -26.19 -14.07
N GLY A 454 20.27 -26.67 -14.07
CA GLY A 454 19.89 -27.89 -13.37
C GLY A 454 18.38 -27.99 -13.16
N PRO A 455 17.90 -29.04 -12.47
CA PRO A 455 16.47 -29.17 -12.17
C PRO A 455 16.02 -28.06 -11.21
N VAL A 456 14.84 -27.50 -11.47
CA VAL A 456 14.23 -26.46 -10.65
C VAL A 456 12.99 -27.04 -9.95
N ALA A 457 12.81 -26.74 -8.67
CA ALA A 457 11.63 -27.18 -7.92
C ALA A 457 11.15 -26.08 -6.97
N LEU A 458 9.84 -25.97 -6.75
CA LEU A 458 9.25 -25.06 -5.79
C LEU A 458 9.16 -25.73 -4.41
N LEU A 459 9.55 -25.02 -3.35
CA LEU A 459 9.40 -25.50 -1.98
C LEU A 459 7.91 -25.65 -1.62
N ALA A 460 7.48 -26.88 -1.37
CA ALA A 460 6.11 -27.18 -0.99
C ALA A 460 5.73 -26.47 0.33
N GLY A 461 4.65 -25.69 0.30
CA GLY A 461 4.18 -24.90 1.44
C GLY A 461 5.08 -23.73 1.87
N GLY A 462 6.11 -23.41 1.07
CA GLY A 462 6.98 -22.23 1.25
C GLY A 462 7.68 -22.15 2.61
N LEU A 463 7.99 -20.93 3.03
CA LEU A 463 8.64 -20.66 4.34
C LEU A 463 7.78 -21.10 5.54
N GLY A 464 6.45 -21.15 5.39
CA GLY A 464 5.53 -21.60 6.43
C GLY A 464 5.76 -23.08 6.77
N ALA A 465 5.76 -23.94 5.76
CA ALA A 465 6.02 -25.38 5.93
C ALA A 465 7.45 -25.65 6.43
N TRP A 466 8.44 -24.90 5.93
CA TRP A 466 9.82 -24.98 6.44
C TRP A 466 9.91 -24.70 7.95
N ARG A 467 9.24 -23.64 8.42
CA ARG A 467 9.17 -23.33 9.86
C ARG A 467 8.43 -24.39 10.65
N ALA A 468 7.31 -24.89 10.13
CA ALA A 468 6.51 -25.93 10.77
C ALA A 468 7.30 -27.24 10.95
N ALA A 469 8.21 -27.55 10.01
CA ALA A 469 9.14 -28.68 10.08
C ALA A 469 10.30 -28.46 11.09
N GLY A 470 10.37 -27.32 11.78
CA GLY A 470 11.43 -27.00 12.73
C GLY A 470 12.81 -26.77 12.09
N LEU A 471 12.84 -26.50 10.79
CA LEU A 471 14.08 -26.33 10.03
C LEU A 471 14.66 -24.92 10.20
N PRO A 472 16.00 -24.78 10.17
CA PRO A 472 16.66 -23.54 10.51
C PRO A 472 16.40 -22.44 9.48
N LEU A 473 16.24 -21.21 9.96
CA LEU A 473 16.27 -19.98 9.16
C LEU A 473 17.46 -19.12 9.57
N ARG A 474 17.89 -18.24 8.68
CA ARG A 474 18.87 -17.19 8.92
C ARG A 474 18.18 -15.83 8.83
N ALA A 475 18.71 -14.88 9.58
CA ALA A 475 18.34 -13.47 9.50
C ALA A 475 19.64 -12.68 9.35
N ASP A 476 19.67 -11.76 8.41
CA ASP A 476 20.80 -10.88 8.16
C ASP A 476 20.29 -9.55 7.63
N ARG A 477 20.37 -8.50 8.44
CA ARG A 477 19.88 -7.16 8.10
C ARG A 477 20.65 -6.55 6.91
N ARG A 478 21.88 -6.99 6.64
CA ARG A 478 22.73 -6.46 5.57
C ARG A 478 22.69 -7.28 4.29
N ASN A 479 21.90 -8.36 4.23
CA ASN A 479 21.78 -9.19 3.03
C ASN A 479 20.33 -9.29 2.56
N PRO A 480 19.98 -8.72 1.38
CA PRO A 480 20.84 -7.90 0.50
C PRO A 480 21.21 -6.55 1.12
N GLU A 481 22.23 -5.86 0.61
CA GLU A 481 22.61 -4.51 1.07
C GLU A 481 21.55 -3.47 0.64
N ASP A 482 21.55 -2.28 1.27
CA ASP A 482 20.49 -1.27 1.04
C ASP A 482 20.39 -0.84 -0.43
N ALA A 483 21.53 -0.77 -1.14
CA ALA A 483 21.58 -0.41 -2.56
C ALA A 483 20.96 -1.48 -3.48
N ASP A 484 20.93 -2.74 -3.02
CA ASP A 484 20.40 -3.87 -3.78
C ASP A 484 18.89 -4.06 -3.53
N CYS A 485 18.34 -3.48 -2.46
CA CYS A 485 16.91 -3.46 -2.13
C CYS A 485 16.07 -2.62 -3.12
N ILE A 486 15.99 -3.07 -4.36
CA ILE A 486 15.24 -2.41 -5.44
C ILE A 486 13.73 -2.64 -5.38
N ASP A 487 13.30 -3.69 -4.70
CA ASP A 487 11.92 -4.19 -4.65
C ASP A 487 11.03 -3.44 -3.66
N VAL A 488 11.64 -2.56 -2.87
CA VAL A 488 10.97 -1.79 -1.83
C VAL A 488 11.65 -0.44 -1.70
N TYR A 489 10.86 0.61 -1.50
CA TYR A 489 11.40 1.88 -1.06
C TYR A 489 11.77 1.78 0.43
N LEU A 490 13.06 1.75 0.74
CA LEU A 490 13.55 1.71 2.12
C LEU A 490 13.16 3.00 2.86
N ARG A 491 12.24 2.86 3.82
CA ARG A 491 11.89 3.95 4.73
C ARG A 491 13.09 4.26 5.63
N PRO A 492 13.15 5.45 6.25
CA PRO A 492 14.32 5.83 7.06
C PRO A 492 14.77 4.77 8.08
N TYR A 493 13.83 4.13 8.78
CA TYR A 493 14.09 3.11 9.78
C TYR A 493 14.35 1.69 9.21
N ASP A 494 14.13 1.48 7.91
CA ASP A 494 14.49 0.23 7.22
C ASP A 494 15.99 0.21 6.83
N ARG A 495 16.65 1.39 6.75
CA ARG A 495 18.05 1.53 6.35
C ARG A 495 19.02 0.93 7.38
N ASN A 496 20.17 0.45 6.91
CA ASN A 496 21.22 -0.12 7.74
C ASN A 496 22.01 0.94 8.51
N ASP A 497 22.26 2.08 7.87
CA ASP A 497 23.10 3.15 8.37
C ASP A 497 22.42 4.52 8.10
N GLY A 498 22.84 5.58 8.82
CA GLY A 498 22.36 6.94 8.56
C GLY A 498 20.86 7.18 8.85
N VAL A 499 20.25 6.38 9.72
CA VAL A 499 18.81 6.39 10.00
C VAL A 499 18.30 7.77 10.42
N GLU A 500 18.94 8.44 11.38
CA GLU A 500 18.50 9.77 11.85
C GLU A 500 18.56 10.84 10.74
N ALA A 501 19.63 10.83 9.93
CA ALA A 501 19.75 11.75 8.80
C ALA A 501 18.64 11.48 7.77
N ALA A 502 18.37 10.21 7.46
CA ALA A 502 17.27 9.81 6.58
C ALA A 502 15.89 10.19 7.14
N MET A 503 15.69 10.14 8.46
CA MET A 503 14.44 10.60 9.08
C MET A 503 14.26 12.10 8.91
N ARG A 504 15.31 12.90 9.13
CA ARG A 504 15.28 14.36 8.94
C ARG A 504 15.02 14.72 7.47
N GLU A 505 15.70 14.04 6.54
CA GLU A 505 15.50 14.21 5.10
C GLU A 505 14.06 13.89 4.70
N TYR A 506 13.52 12.75 5.16
CA TYR A 506 12.14 12.33 4.88
C TYR A 506 11.11 13.35 5.40
N LEU A 507 11.30 13.85 6.63
CA LEU A 507 10.38 14.85 7.20
C LEU A 507 10.46 16.20 6.48
N SER A 508 11.66 16.62 6.07
CA SER A 508 11.84 17.82 5.24
C SER A 508 11.15 17.66 3.88
N TRP A 509 11.35 16.51 3.24
CA TRP A 509 10.72 16.17 1.97
C TRP A 509 9.19 16.21 2.07
N GLU A 510 8.59 15.61 3.11
CA GLU A 510 7.12 15.65 3.29
C GLU A 510 6.60 17.09 3.36
N ILE A 511 7.27 17.97 4.12
CA ILE A 511 6.86 19.39 4.24
C ILE A 511 6.96 20.12 2.89
N ASP A 512 7.99 19.82 2.10
CA ASP A 512 8.23 20.48 0.82
C ASP A 512 7.33 19.97 -0.31
N LEU A 513 6.69 18.80 -0.16
CA LEU A 513 5.82 18.18 -1.19
C LEU A 513 4.73 19.12 -1.71
N VAL A 514 4.15 19.97 -0.85
CA VAL A 514 3.07 20.88 -1.26
C VAL A 514 3.54 21.85 -2.35
N HIS A 515 4.79 22.31 -2.29
CA HIS A 515 5.37 23.19 -3.30
C HIS A 515 5.65 22.45 -4.62
N GLU A 516 6.12 21.20 -4.55
CA GLU A 516 6.33 20.37 -5.74
C GLU A 516 5.03 20.03 -6.45
N VAL A 517 3.98 19.70 -5.69
CA VAL A 517 2.64 19.44 -6.22
C VAL A 517 2.03 20.69 -6.84
N ALA A 518 2.21 21.86 -6.21
CA ALA A 518 1.75 23.13 -6.79
C ALA A 518 2.48 23.46 -8.11
N ARG A 519 3.78 23.16 -8.20
CA ARG A 519 4.57 23.31 -9.44
C ARG A 519 4.14 22.34 -10.53
N ASP A 520 3.83 21.09 -10.17
CA ASP A 520 3.39 20.07 -11.13
C ASP A 520 2.00 20.38 -11.70
N GLY A 521 1.09 20.85 -10.84
CA GLY A 521 -0.22 21.34 -11.25
C GLY A 521 -1.25 20.26 -11.59
N ASP A 522 -1.00 18.97 -11.33
CA ASP A 522 -1.95 17.89 -11.66
C ASP A 522 -2.89 17.50 -10.51
N ALA A 523 -2.59 17.91 -9.28
CA ALA A 523 -3.45 17.66 -8.13
C ALA A 523 -4.69 18.57 -8.15
N ARG A 524 -5.81 18.04 -7.67
CA ARG A 524 -7.12 18.74 -7.57
C ARG A 524 -7.70 18.56 -6.17
N PHE A 525 -6.84 18.72 -5.15
CA PHE A 525 -7.22 18.48 -3.76
C PHE A 525 -8.33 19.42 -3.31
N GLY A 526 -9.38 18.86 -2.71
CA GLY A 526 -10.52 19.60 -2.17
C GLY A 526 -11.46 20.18 -3.24
N GLU A 527 -11.25 19.92 -4.52
CA GLU A 527 -12.19 20.33 -5.56
C GLU A 527 -13.40 19.40 -5.60
N ALA A 528 -14.61 19.97 -5.70
CA ALA A 528 -15.80 19.18 -5.97
C ALA A 528 -15.67 18.58 -7.38
N ALA A 529 -15.85 17.26 -7.53
CA ALA A 529 -15.87 16.69 -8.88
C ALA A 529 -16.97 17.36 -9.70
N ALA A 530 -16.56 17.84 -10.88
CA ALA A 530 -17.42 18.48 -11.87
C ALA A 530 -18.52 17.54 -12.38
#